data_AF-A0A0A6PR11-F1
#
_entry.id   AF-A0A0A6PR11-F1
#
_cell.length_a   1.000
_cell.length_b   1.000
_cell.length_c   1.000
_cell.angle_alpha   90.00
_cell.angle_beta   90.00
_cell.angle_gamma   90.00
#
_symmetry.space_group_name_H-M   'P 1'
#
loop_
_entity.id
_entity.type
_entity.pdbx_description
1 polymer ?
#
loop_
_entity_poly.entity_id
_entity_poly.type
_entity_poly.pdbx_seq_one_letter_code
_entity_poly.pdbx_strand_id
1 'polypeptide(L)'
;MKNLLAIYMLYANALVLDYSDFGPQAMAYELIGFQWWQWEKPCCSEPDSIYNIKVVVYKDKDIALNEVKALFPVNPEQQQDYRYLEYSKAVSYLTEHIQDDEMPSLLKETKRKIVESLVQDKSWTPELP
;
A
#
# COMPACT_ATOMS: atom_id res chain seq x y z
N MET A 1 -6.88 -8.73 26.07
CA MET A 1 -7.91 -8.96 25.02
C MET A 1 -8.12 -7.77 24.07
N LYS A 2 -7.80 -6.51 24.44
CA LYS A 2 -7.98 -5.33 23.55
C LYS A 2 -7.06 -5.28 22.31
N ASN A 3 -5.90 -5.95 22.34
CA ASN A 3 -4.93 -5.87 21.23
C ASN A 3 -5.30 -6.68 19.97
N LEU A 4 -5.95 -7.84 20.10
CA LEU A 4 -6.29 -8.66 18.92
C LEU A 4 -7.38 -8.02 18.06
N LEU A 5 -8.42 -7.45 18.69
CA LEU A 5 -9.49 -6.75 17.99
C LEU A 5 -9.00 -5.49 17.27
N ALA A 6 -8.07 -4.75 17.89
CA ALA A 6 -7.43 -3.60 17.25
C ALA A 6 -6.63 -4.05 16.02
N ILE A 7 -5.77 -5.07 16.16
CA ILE A 7 -4.97 -5.60 15.04
C ILE A 7 -5.88 -6.10 13.89
N TYR A 8 -6.98 -6.80 14.21
CA TYR A 8 -7.90 -7.33 13.20
C TYR A 8 -8.70 -6.23 12.49
N MET A 9 -9.24 -5.26 13.23
CA MET A 9 -9.89 -4.07 12.67
C MET A 9 -8.91 -3.21 11.85
N LEU A 10 -7.61 -3.29 12.13
CA LEU A 10 -6.56 -2.57 11.41
C LEU A 10 -6.19 -3.22 10.08
N TYR A 11 -6.06 -4.55 10.02
CA TYR A 11 -5.95 -5.26 8.74
C TYR A 11 -7.18 -5.06 7.85
N ALA A 12 -8.35 -4.79 8.45
CA ALA A 12 -9.55 -4.44 7.68
C ALA A 12 -9.49 -3.03 7.05
N ASN A 13 -8.58 -2.15 7.50
CA ASN A 13 -8.49 -0.74 7.08
C ASN A 13 -7.22 -0.37 6.32
N ALA A 14 -6.23 -1.27 6.26
CA ALA A 14 -5.01 -1.07 5.49
C ALA A 14 -4.53 -2.37 4.85
N LEU A 15 -4.01 -2.28 3.63
CA LEU A 15 -3.41 -3.36 2.87
C LEU A 15 -1.95 -3.01 2.56
N VAL A 16 -1.05 -3.96 2.80
CA VAL A 16 0.37 -3.83 2.46
C VAL A 16 0.63 -4.52 1.13
N LEU A 17 1.22 -3.78 0.19
CA LEU A 17 1.56 -4.22 -1.16
C LEU A 17 3.04 -3.99 -1.44
N ASP A 18 3.52 -4.58 -2.53
CA ASP A 18 4.86 -4.30 -3.03
C ASP A 18 4.85 -3.02 -3.87
N TYR A 19 5.98 -2.31 -3.91
CA TYR A 19 6.14 -1.15 -4.80
C TYR A 19 5.76 -1.51 -6.25
N SER A 20 6.19 -2.68 -6.72
CA SER A 20 5.96 -3.16 -8.09
C SER A 20 4.49 -3.47 -8.41
N ASP A 21 3.62 -3.60 -7.42
CA ASP A 21 2.18 -3.78 -7.67
C ASP A 21 1.55 -2.55 -8.35
N PHE A 22 2.21 -1.39 -8.30
CA PHE A 22 1.80 -0.14 -8.94
C PHE A 22 2.47 0.11 -10.29
N GLY A 23 3.27 -0.84 -10.79
CA GLY A 23 3.98 -0.73 -12.06
C GLY A 23 5.47 -0.39 -11.91
N PRO A 24 6.18 -0.22 -13.04
CA PRO A 24 7.60 0.14 -13.05
C PRO A 24 7.83 1.54 -12.46
N GLN A 25 9.06 1.82 -12.00
CA GLN A 25 9.42 3.11 -11.39
C GLN A 25 8.99 4.31 -12.24
N ALA A 26 9.15 4.25 -13.56
CA ALA A 26 8.78 5.34 -14.47
C ALA A 26 7.28 5.71 -14.41
N MET A 27 6.41 4.77 -14.05
CA MET A 27 4.97 4.99 -13.90
C MET A 27 4.56 5.28 -12.45
N ALA A 28 5.15 4.57 -11.50
CA ALA A 28 4.75 4.62 -10.10
C ALA A 28 5.33 5.82 -9.32
N TYR A 29 6.42 6.43 -9.83
CA TYR A 29 7.18 7.47 -9.13
C TYR A 29 6.32 8.64 -8.64
N GLU A 30 5.43 9.17 -9.49
CA GLU A 30 4.57 10.31 -9.11
C GLU A 30 3.58 9.96 -8.00
N LEU A 31 3.23 8.67 -7.84
CA LEU A 31 2.28 8.20 -6.85
C LEU A 31 2.94 7.86 -5.51
N ILE A 32 4.06 7.13 -5.54
CA ILE A 32 4.67 6.51 -4.34
C ILE A 32 6.14 6.87 -4.13
N GLY A 33 6.70 7.75 -4.96
CA GLY A 33 8.09 8.19 -4.91
C GLY A 33 9.06 7.19 -5.56
N PHE A 34 10.36 7.40 -5.39
CA PHE A 34 11.39 6.55 -6.00
C PHE A 34 11.44 5.13 -5.42
N GLN A 35 11.90 4.16 -6.23
CA GLN A 35 12.12 2.77 -5.84
C GLN A 35 13.47 2.56 -5.11
N TRP A 36 13.87 3.51 -4.27
CA TRP A 36 14.97 3.42 -3.32
C TRP A 36 14.53 3.92 -1.95
N TRP A 37 15.32 3.66 -0.91
CA TRP A 37 14.97 4.05 0.45
C TRP A 37 14.69 5.55 0.58
N GLN A 38 13.62 5.94 1.28
CA GLN A 38 13.24 7.36 1.42
C GLN A 38 14.27 8.20 2.17
N TRP A 39 15.18 7.56 2.94
CA TRP A 39 16.26 8.23 3.67
C TRP A 39 17.57 8.32 2.86
N GLU A 40 17.65 7.66 1.71
CA GLU A 40 18.84 7.71 0.86
C GLU A 40 18.89 8.97 0.01
N LYS A 41 20.12 9.39 -0.30
CA LYS A 41 20.37 10.48 -1.23
C LYS A 41 20.41 9.93 -2.67
N PRO A 42 19.93 10.68 -3.67
CA PRO A 42 19.88 10.22 -5.07
C PRO A 42 21.22 9.76 -5.66
N CYS A 43 22.36 10.19 -5.11
CA CYS A 43 23.69 9.83 -5.59
C CYS A 43 24.25 8.52 -5.01
N CYS A 44 23.55 7.90 -4.07
CA CYS A 44 24.03 6.74 -3.32
C CYS A 44 23.24 5.47 -3.57
N SER A 45 22.22 5.50 -4.44
CA SER A 45 21.47 4.28 -4.78
C SER A 45 22.33 3.36 -5.65
N GLU A 46 22.51 2.13 -5.18
CA GLU A 46 23.23 1.12 -5.95
C GLU A 46 22.34 0.58 -7.09
N PRO A 47 22.84 0.50 -8.34
CA PRO A 47 22.04 0.12 -9.51
C PRO A 47 21.37 -1.26 -9.43
N ASP A 48 21.97 -2.19 -8.68
CA ASP A 48 21.51 -3.58 -8.57
C ASP A 48 20.82 -3.87 -7.23
N SER A 49 20.62 -2.86 -6.38
CA SER A 49 19.98 -3.05 -5.08
C SER A 49 18.47 -3.24 -5.21
N ILE A 50 17.95 -4.33 -4.63
CA ILE A 50 16.51 -4.56 -4.50
C ILE A 50 16.08 -4.00 -3.14
N TYR A 51 15.45 -2.82 -3.17
CA TYR A 51 14.90 -2.17 -1.97
C TYR A 51 13.54 -2.78 -1.62
N ASN A 52 13.42 -3.34 -0.42
CA ASN A 52 12.15 -3.93 0.07
C ASN A 52 11.18 -2.84 0.54
N ILE A 53 10.73 -2.02 -0.41
CA ILE A 53 9.77 -0.94 -0.17
C ILE A 53 8.36 -1.52 -0.24
N LYS A 54 7.56 -1.22 0.79
CA LYS A 54 6.16 -1.61 0.88
C LYS A 54 5.26 -0.39 0.74
N VAL A 55 4.10 -0.57 0.12
CA VAL A 55 3.07 0.46 0.00
C VAL A 55 1.88 0.06 0.87
N VAL A 56 1.55 0.89 1.83
CA VAL A 56 0.39 0.74 2.70
C VAL A 56 -0.75 1.55 2.13
N VAL A 57 -1.71 0.86 1.51
CA VAL A 57 -2.96 1.44 1.04
C VAL A 57 -3.95 1.44 2.20
N TYR A 58 -4.48 2.61 2.60
CA TYR A 58 -5.37 2.72 3.75
C TYR A 58 -6.67 3.45 3.43
N LYS A 59 -7.75 3.10 4.14
CA LYS A 59 -9.05 3.77 4.00
C LYS A 59 -9.00 5.15 4.65
N ASP A 60 -8.73 6.16 3.85
CA ASP A 60 -8.54 7.55 4.27
C ASP A 60 -9.75 8.17 4.99
N LYS A 61 -10.92 7.55 4.89
CA LYS A 61 -12.14 7.92 5.64
C LYS A 61 -12.26 7.27 7.02
N ASP A 62 -11.57 6.15 7.25
CA ASP A 62 -11.74 5.31 8.45
C ASP A 62 -10.54 5.34 9.40
N ILE A 63 -9.33 5.63 8.89
CA ILE A 63 -8.10 5.69 9.68
C ILE A 63 -7.23 6.89 9.29
N ALA A 64 -6.69 7.59 10.28
CA ALA A 64 -5.84 8.75 10.05
C ALA A 64 -4.40 8.33 9.69
N LEU A 65 -3.73 9.12 8.85
CA LEU A 65 -2.34 8.85 8.44
C LEU A 65 -1.38 8.66 9.63
N ASN A 66 -1.54 9.43 10.71
CA ASN A 66 -0.69 9.28 11.89
C ASN A 66 -0.85 7.92 12.58
N GLU A 67 -2.06 7.37 12.57
CA GLU A 67 -2.34 6.03 13.10
C GLU A 67 -1.71 4.96 12.21
N VAL A 68 -1.81 5.12 10.88
CA VAL A 68 -1.13 4.24 9.91
C VAL A 68 0.39 4.27 10.11
N LYS A 69 0.98 5.45 10.26
CA LYS A 69 2.43 5.62 10.51
C LYS A 69 2.90 4.99 11.82
N ALA A 70 2.08 5.04 12.86
CA ALA A 70 2.41 4.40 14.13
C ALA A 70 2.45 2.87 14.02
N LEU A 71 1.69 2.29 13.08
CA LEU A 71 1.58 0.84 12.86
C LEU A 71 2.58 0.31 11.84
N PHE A 72 2.86 1.10 10.80
CA PHE A 72 3.79 0.78 9.73
C PHE A 72 4.91 1.81 9.71
N PRO A 73 5.77 1.87 10.76
CA PRO A 73 6.78 2.91 10.88
C PRO A 73 7.90 2.71 9.85
N VAL A 74 8.41 3.83 9.33
CA VAL A 74 9.67 3.84 8.58
C VAL A 74 10.81 3.62 9.57
N ASN A 75 11.62 2.61 9.35
CA ASN A 75 12.75 2.27 10.21
C ASN A 75 14.01 1.95 9.39
N PRO A 76 14.94 2.93 9.24
CA PRO A 76 16.18 2.73 8.51
C PRO A 76 17.07 1.63 9.10
N GLU A 77 17.10 1.48 10.42
CA GLU A 77 17.93 0.46 11.09
C GLU A 77 17.45 -0.96 10.78
N GLN A 78 16.15 -1.12 10.48
CA GLN A 78 15.54 -2.40 10.11
C GLN A 78 15.26 -2.53 8.61
N GLN A 79 15.71 -1.56 7.80
CA GLN A 79 15.42 -1.51 6.35
C GLN A 79 13.92 -1.62 6.04
N GLN A 80 13.09 -0.97 6.85
CA GLN A 80 11.65 -0.92 6.69
C GLN A 80 11.25 0.42 6.07
N ASP A 81 10.78 0.36 4.84
CA ASP A 81 10.28 1.53 4.13
C ASP A 81 8.83 1.30 3.75
N TYR A 82 7.94 1.97 4.48
CA TYR A 82 6.53 2.02 4.17
C TYR A 82 6.18 3.36 3.51
N ARG A 83 5.56 3.28 2.34
CA ARG A 83 4.91 4.42 1.66
C ARG A 83 3.43 4.37 1.95
N TYR A 84 2.83 5.52 2.22
CA TYR A 84 1.43 5.58 2.64
C TYR A 84 0.61 6.14 1.49
N LEU A 85 -0.38 5.38 1.06
CA LEU A 85 -1.24 5.73 -0.06
C LEU A 85 -2.70 5.66 0.36
N GLU A 86 -3.45 6.73 0.13
CA GLU A 86 -4.90 6.75 0.38
C GLU A 86 -5.60 5.81 -0.61
N TYR A 87 -6.59 5.06 -0.13
CA TYR A 87 -7.40 4.14 -0.93
C TYR A 87 -7.99 4.84 -2.16
N SER A 88 -8.56 6.04 -1.96
CA SER A 88 -9.15 6.84 -3.03
C SER A 88 -8.13 7.15 -4.15
N LYS A 89 -6.92 7.60 -3.78
CA LYS A 89 -5.83 7.87 -4.73
C LYS A 89 -5.34 6.62 -5.44
N ALA A 90 -5.19 5.49 -4.72
CA ALA A 90 -4.77 4.23 -5.31
C ALA A 90 -5.74 3.75 -6.40
N VAL A 91 -7.05 3.78 -6.10
CA VAL A 91 -8.08 3.32 -7.04
C VAL A 91 -8.18 4.24 -8.25
N SER A 92 -8.08 5.56 -8.07
CA SER A 92 -8.05 6.52 -9.19
C SER A 92 -6.85 6.26 -10.10
N TYR A 93 -5.64 6.21 -9.54
CA TYR A 93 -4.41 5.93 -10.29
C TYR A 93 -4.53 4.66 -11.13
N LEU A 94 -4.93 3.55 -10.50
CA LEU A 94 -5.06 2.26 -11.18
C LEU A 94 -6.13 2.32 -12.27
N THR A 95 -7.22 3.06 -12.06
CA THR A 95 -8.29 3.19 -13.07
C THR A 95 -7.81 3.94 -14.30
N GLU A 96 -7.08 5.03 -14.12
CA GLU A 96 -6.48 5.81 -15.21
C GLU A 96 -5.48 4.95 -16.00
N HIS A 97 -4.53 4.31 -15.32
CA HIS A 97 -3.44 3.58 -15.98
C HIS A 97 -3.88 2.22 -16.56
N ILE A 98 -4.99 1.64 -16.11
CA ILE A 98 -5.59 0.47 -16.76
C ILE A 98 -6.15 0.82 -18.15
N GLN A 99 -6.56 2.08 -18.38
CA GLN A 99 -7.09 2.52 -19.68
C GLN A 99 -5.98 2.79 -20.70
N ASP A 100 -4.75 3.10 -20.25
CA ASP A 100 -3.59 3.46 -21.09
C ASP A 100 -2.74 2.26 -21.59
N ASP A 101 -3.26 1.02 -21.46
CA ASP A 101 -2.81 -0.22 -22.15
C ASP A 101 -1.39 -0.77 -21.89
N GLU A 102 -0.50 -0.11 -21.13
CA GLU A 102 0.89 -0.57 -20.97
C GLU A 102 1.06 -1.84 -20.10
N MET A 103 0.26 -2.02 -19.03
CA MET A 103 0.32 -3.22 -18.15
C MET A 103 -1.04 -3.59 -17.52
N PRO A 104 -2.13 -3.76 -18.31
CA PRO A 104 -3.48 -3.82 -17.77
C PRO A 104 -3.73 -5.00 -16.82
N SER A 105 -3.09 -6.16 -17.01
CA SER A 105 -3.32 -7.33 -16.16
C SER A 105 -2.81 -7.16 -14.73
N LEU A 106 -1.60 -6.62 -14.55
CA LEU A 106 -1.02 -6.36 -13.23
C LEU A 106 -1.85 -5.33 -12.48
N LEU A 107 -2.15 -4.19 -13.12
CA LEU A 107 -2.87 -3.09 -12.48
C LEU A 107 -4.32 -3.47 -12.16
N LYS A 108 -4.99 -4.26 -13.03
CA LYS A 108 -6.31 -4.83 -12.74
C LYS A 108 -6.28 -5.73 -11.52
N GLU A 109 -5.25 -6.58 -11.41
CA GLU A 109 -5.09 -7.48 -10.26
C GLU A 109 -4.81 -6.70 -8.97
N THR A 110 -3.92 -5.71 -9.00
CA THR A 110 -3.65 -4.84 -7.85
C THR A 110 -4.92 -4.10 -7.41
N LYS A 111 -5.67 -3.53 -8.37
CA LYS A 111 -6.95 -2.86 -8.07
C LYS A 111 -7.95 -3.81 -7.43
N ARG A 112 -8.07 -5.03 -7.97
CA ARG A 112 -8.94 -6.08 -7.43
C ARG A 112 -8.56 -6.42 -5.99
N LYS A 113 -7.28 -6.66 -5.69
CA LYS A 113 -6.77 -6.93 -4.33
C LYS A 113 -7.11 -5.81 -3.36
N ILE A 114 -6.89 -4.55 -3.76
CA ILE A 114 -7.19 -3.37 -2.93
C ILE A 114 -8.68 -3.29 -2.63
N VAL A 115 -9.53 -3.37 -3.66
CA VAL A 115 -10.98 -3.26 -3.52
C VAL A 115 -11.52 -4.42 -2.69
N GLU A 116 -11.13 -5.66 -2.94
CA GLU A 116 -11.60 -6.78 -2.15
C GLU A 116 -11.15 -6.64 -0.68
N SER A 117 -9.88 -6.33 -0.42
CA SER A 117 -9.37 -6.27 0.96
C SER A 117 -9.96 -5.10 1.76
N LEU A 118 -10.27 -3.97 1.10
CA LEU A 118 -10.68 -2.73 1.75
C LEU A 118 -12.16 -2.37 1.53
N VAL A 119 -12.91 -3.10 0.70
CA VAL A 119 -14.36 -2.90 0.54
C VAL A 119 -15.16 -4.07 1.12
N GLN A 120 -14.54 -5.19 1.50
CA GLN A 120 -15.24 -6.26 2.22
C GLN A 120 -16.01 -5.68 3.43
N ASP A 121 -17.32 -5.73 3.26
CA ASP A 121 -18.34 -5.13 4.10
C ASP A 121 -18.40 -5.86 5.46
N LYS A 122 -18.71 -5.12 6.51
CA LYS A 122 -18.87 -5.62 7.89
C LYS A 122 -20.14 -6.47 8.06
N SER A 123 -20.62 -7.14 7.02
CA SER A 123 -21.85 -7.93 7.03
C SER A 123 -21.64 -9.40 7.41
N TRP A 124 -20.41 -9.88 7.53
CA TRP A 124 -20.15 -11.21 8.09
C TRP A 124 -20.14 -11.18 9.63
N THR A 125 -21.29 -11.51 10.22
CA THR A 125 -21.33 -12.08 11.56
C THR A 125 -21.37 -13.60 11.41
N PRO A 126 -20.39 -14.36 11.93
CA PRO A 126 -20.61 -15.78 12.13
C PRO A 126 -21.69 -15.88 13.21
N GLU A 127 -22.87 -16.39 12.87
CA GLU A 127 -23.77 -16.93 13.87
C GLU A 127 -23.00 -18.03 14.61
N LEU A 128 -22.68 -17.77 15.87
CA LEU A 128 -22.08 -18.76 16.75
C LEU A 128 -23.12 -19.87 17.00
N PRO A 129 -22.76 -21.16 16.87
CA PRO A 129 -23.63 -22.26 17.27
C PRO A 129 -23.90 -22.27 18.78
#